data_AF-A0A1R4FEJ6-F1
#
_entry.id   AF-A0A1R4FEJ6-F1
#
_cell.length_a   1.000
_cell.length_b   1.000
_cell.length_c   1.000
_cell.angle_alpha   90.00
_cell.angle_beta   90.00
_cell.angle_gamma   90.00
#
_symmetry.space_group_name_H-M   'P 1'
#
loop_
_entity.id
_entity.type
_entity.pdbx_description
1 polymer ?
#
loop_
_entity_poly.entity_id
_entity_poly.type
_entity_poly.pdbx_seq_one_letter_code
_entity_poly.pdbx_strand_id
1 'polypeptide(L)'
;MARTVADHLVATGHDVTRVIASPLERAQETAAPVAAAFGLEVGTDPRLIEGGNAFEGRVVRADPASLAHPRNWPLYVNPLRPSWGEAYRTIAKRMADAVRSVLPDDEDGGEIVLVSHQLPIWITRLTVERRPLAHDPRRRECALASLTSLHFQRRRLVGMTYDEPAAALVADAQDVTPGTSSAAVNTGGTPAGGRTRSGTREHPPLPRETPTPPTAASALDDDHVADA
;
A
#
# COMPACT_ATOMS: atom_id res chain seq x y z
N MET A 1 1.20 -11.61 1.70
CA MET A 1 0.47 -10.45 2.27
C MET A 1 -0.95 -10.36 1.70
N ALA A 2 -1.17 -9.77 0.52
CA ALA A 2 -2.53 -9.54 -0.01
C ALA A 2 -3.39 -10.81 -0.15
N ARG A 3 -2.80 -11.91 -0.66
CA ARG A 3 -3.48 -13.21 -0.74
C ARG A 3 -3.91 -13.75 0.63
N THR A 4 -3.11 -13.53 1.67
CA THR A 4 -3.43 -13.96 3.04
C THR A 4 -4.70 -13.29 3.57
N VAL A 5 -4.97 -12.05 3.16
CA VAL A 5 -6.23 -11.37 3.52
C VAL A 5 -7.40 -12.02 2.79
N ALA A 6 -7.26 -12.31 1.49
CA ALA A 6 -8.30 -13.00 0.73
C ALA A 6 -8.62 -14.38 1.32
N ASP A 7 -7.57 -15.18 1.58
CA ASP A 7 -7.69 -16.51 2.18
C ASP A 7 -8.35 -16.45 3.57
N HIS A 8 -7.99 -15.45 4.38
CA HIS A 8 -8.60 -15.24 5.69
C HIS A 8 -10.10 -14.96 5.58
N LEU A 9 -10.50 -13.99 4.74
CA LEU A 9 -11.89 -13.61 4.56
C LEU A 9 -12.76 -14.80 4.09
N VAL A 10 -12.23 -15.61 3.16
CA VAL A 10 -12.90 -16.83 2.70
C VAL A 10 -12.99 -17.87 3.83
N ALA A 11 -11.89 -18.11 4.54
CA ALA A 11 -11.82 -19.15 5.58
C ALA A 11 -12.71 -18.84 6.79
N THR A 12 -12.93 -17.56 7.11
CA THR A 12 -13.81 -17.13 8.21
C THR A 12 -15.24 -16.85 7.77
N GLY A 13 -15.59 -17.11 6.50
CA GLY A 13 -16.97 -17.07 6.01
C GLY A 13 -17.54 -15.66 5.82
N HIS A 14 -16.70 -14.67 5.51
CA HIS A 14 -17.14 -13.32 5.18
C HIS A 14 -17.95 -13.30 3.88
N ASP A 15 -18.94 -12.40 3.81
CA ASP A 15 -19.81 -12.22 2.65
C ASP A 15 -19.43 -10.93 1.92
N VAL A 16 -18.29 -10.94 1.24
CA VAL A 16 -17.79 -9.76 0.53
C VAL A 16 -18.57 -9.58 -0.77
N THR A 17 -19.28 -8.46 -0.90
CA THR A 17 -20.11 -8.14 -2.07
C THR A 17 -19.49 -7.08 -2.97
N ARG A 18 -18.56 -6.27 -2.45
CA ARG A 18 -17.84 -5.24 -3.22
C ARG A 18 -16.40 -5.09 -2.76
N VAL A 19 -15.51 -4.87 -3.71
CA VAL A 19 -14.11 -4.50 -3.48
C VAL A 19 -13.82 -3.19 -4.20
N ILE A 20 -13.39 -2.17 -3.47
CA ILE A 20 -13.08 -0.84 -4.02
C ILE A 20 -11.71 -0.42 -3.49
N ALA A 21 -10.87 0.13 -4.36
CA ALA A 21 -9.50 0.48 -4.03
C ALA A 21 -9.16 1.92 -4.41
N SER A 22 -8.12 2.45 -3.75
CA SER A 22 -7.43 3.65 -4.20
C SER A 22 -6.91 3.49 -5.64
N PRO A 23 -6.86 4.56 -6.45
CA PRO A 23 -6.35 4.50 -7.83
C PRO A 23 -4.85 4.17 -7.93
N LEU A 24 -4.11 4.14 -6.83
CA LEU A 24 -2.67 3.84 -6.85
C LEU A 24 -2.45 2.34 -7.06
N GLU A 25 -1.51 1.99 -7.95
CA GLU A 25 -1.20 0.62 -8.36
C GLU A 25 -1.05 -0.35 -7.18
N ARG A 26 -0.24 0.01 -6.17
CA ARG A 26 -0.06 -0.82 -4.95
C ARG A 26 -1.37 -1.20 -4.24
N ALA A 27 -2.38 -0.33 -4.29
CA ALA A 27 -3.69 -0.60 -3.69
C ALA A 27 -4.54 -1.49 -4.61
N GLN A 28 -4.46 -1.28 -5.92
CA GLN A 28 -5.12 -2.13 -6.93
C GLN A 28 -4.57 -3.56 -6.87
N GLU A 29 -3.25 -3.72 -6.84
CA GLU A 29 -2.58 -5.02 -6.69
C GLU A 29 -2.93 -5.72 -5.38
N THR A 30 -3.13 -4.95 -4.30
CA THR A 30 -3.56 -5.49 -3.00
C THR A 30 -5.02 -5.94 -3.02
N ALA A 31 -5.89 -5.22 -3.74
CA ALA A 31 -7.31 -5.52 -3.86
C ALA A 31 -7.61 -6.73 -4.76
N ALA A 32 -6.78 -6.94 -5.80
CA ALA A 32 -7.02 -7.95 -6.82
C ALA A 32 -7.20 -9.38 -6.27
N PRO A 33 -6.38 -9.89 -5.33
CA PRO A 33 -6.59 -11.22 -4.75
C PRO A 33 -7.91 -11.37 -4.00
N VAL A 34 -8.35 -10.32 -3.31
CA VAL A 34 -9.64 -10.33 -2.60
C VAL A 34 -10.77 -10.38 -3.63
N ALA A 35 -10.77 -9.49 -4.62
CA ALA A 35 -11.80 -9.47 -5.65
C ALA A 35 -11.89 -10.81 -6.40
N ALA A 36 -10.76 -11.41 -6.77
CA ALA A 36 -10.71 -12.72 -7.41
C ALA A 36 -11.30 -13.84 -6.54
N ALA A 37 -11.04 -13.85 -5.22
CA ALA A 37 -11.54 -14.87 -4.31
C ALA A 37 -13.07 -14.85 -4.17
N PHE A 38 -13.71 -13.69 -4.39
CA PHE A 38 -15.16 -13.50 -4.30
C PHE A 38 -15.84 -13.36 -5.68
N GLY A 39 -15.10 -13.53 -6.79
CA GLY A 39 -15.66 -13.39 -8.14
C GLY A 39 -16.13 -11.97 -8.49
N LEU A 40 -15.49 -10.95 -7.91
CA LEU A 40 -15.83 -9.55 -8.04
C LEU A 40 -14.81 -8.80 -8.91
N GLU A 41 -15.21 -7.63 -9.41
CA GLU A 41 -14.28 -6.65 -10.00
C GLU A 41 -13.80 -5.64 -8.95
N VAL A 42 -12.60 -5.09 -9.15
CA VAL A 42 -12.05 -4.02 -8.31
C VAL A 42 -12.58 -2.67 -8.81
N GLY A 43 -13.46 -2.05 -8.03
CA GLY A 43 -13.85 -0.66 -8.21
C GLY A 43 -12.72 0.30 -7.83
N THR A 44 -12.75 1.52 -8.36
CA THR A 44 -11.77 2.56 -7.99
C THR A 44 -12.46 3.78 -7.40
N ASP A 45 -11.94 4.28 -6.28
CA ASP A 45 -12.41 5.52 -5.66
C ASP A 45 -11.22 6.46 -5.35
N PRO A 46 -11.15 7.65 -5.99
CA PRO A 46 -10.06 8.61 -5.75
C PRO A 46 -10.02 9.12 -4.30
N ARG A 47 -11.12 9.04 -3.55
CA ARG A 47 -11.17 9.45 -2.13
C ARG A 47 -10.37 8.53 -1.22
N LEU A 48 -10.01 7.31 -1.66
CA LEU A 48 -9.22 6.34 -0.89
C LEU A 48 -7.70 6.55 -1.01
N ILE A 49 -7.24 7.58 -1.74
CA ILE A 49 -5.81 7.85 -1.95
C ILE A 49 -5.05 8.18 -0.65
N GLU A 50 -3.73 7.94 -0.66
CA GLU A 50 -2.84 8.33 0.44
C GLU A 50 -2.90 9.86 0.66
N GLY A 51 -2.76 10.29 1.92
CA GLY A 51 -2.72 11.72 2.23
C GLY A 51 -1.49 12.37 1.62
N GLY A 52 -1.69 13.50 0.92
CA GLY A 52 -0.59 14.21 0.25
C GLY A 52 0.52 14.57 1.24
N ASN A 53 1.78 14.37 0.83
CA ASN A 53 2.96 14.65 1.63
C ASN A 53 3.97 15.46 0.80
N ALA A 54 4.25 16.69 1.20
CA ALA A 54 5.21 17.59 0.57
C ALA A 54 6.68 17.08 0.63
N PHE A 55 6.93 15.99 1.34
CA PHE A 55 8.21 15.29 1.37
C PHE A 55 8.25 14.03 0.50
N GLU A 56 7.19 13.70 -0.25
CA GLU A 56 7.25 12.65 -1.27
C GLU A 56 8.40 12.92 -2.25
N GLY A 57 9.31 11.96 -2.37
CA GLY A 57 10.53 12.08 -3.20
C GLY A 57 11.76 12.67 -2.51
N ARG A 58 11.67 13.15 -1.26
CA ARG A 58 12.86 13.55 -0.48
C ARG A 58 13.31 12.39 0.40
N VAL A 59 14.59 12.03 0.32
CA VAL A 59 15.20 11.00 1.18
C VAL A 59 15.42 11.57 2.59
N VAL A 60 14.33 11.92 3.27
CA VAL A 60 14.30 12.42 4.64
C VAL A 60 15.02 11.46 5.60
N ARG A 61 15.01 10.15 5.28
CA ARG A 61 15.59 9.09 6.09
C ARG A 61 17.13 9.03 6.05
N ALA A 62 17.76 9.49 4.97
CA ALA A 62 19.23 9.45 4.85
C ALA A 62 19.91 10.50 5.75
N ASP A 63 19.19 11.56 6.10
CA ASP A 63 19.68 12.61 6.98
C ASP A 63 18.51 13.11 7.86
N PRO A 64 18.31 12.53 9.06
CA PRO A 64 17.33 13.02 10.02
C PRO A 64 17.54 14.49 10.41
N ALA A 65 18.78 15.00 10.35
CA ALA A 65 19.07 16.41 10.63
C ALA A 65 18.55 17.34 9.51
N SER A 66 18.31 16.81 8.31
CA SER A 66 17.69 17.54 7.20
C SER A 66 16.27 18.02 7.51
N LEU A 67 15.56 17.36 8.45
CA LEU A 67 14.25 17.79 8.96
C LEU A 67 14.37 19.01 9.88
N ALA A 68 15.42 19.06 10.71
CA ALA A 68 15.65 20.16 11.63
C ALA A 68 16.14 21.46 10.94
N HIS A 69 16.46 21.39 9.64
CA HIS A 69 16.98 22.52 8.88
C HIS A 69 15.99 23.72 8.90
N PRO A 70 16.46 24.95 9.18
CA PRO A 70 15.61 26.14 9.28
C PRO A 70 14.64 26.40 8.13
N ARG A 71 14.99 25.94 6.92
CA ARG A 71 14.14 26.02 5.72
C ARG A 71 12.81 25.26 5.85
N ASN A 72 12.73 24.27 6.73
CA ASN A 72 11.52 23.50 6.98
C ASN A 72 10.69 24.07 8.13
N TRP A 73 11.19 25.03 8.91
CA TRP A 73 10.46 25.59 10.05
C TRP A 73 9.09 26.16 9.68
N PRO A 74 8.89 26.85 8.53
CA PRO A 74 7.57 27.26 8.07
C PRO A 74 6.59 26.08 7.91
N LEU A 75 7.10 24.88 7.59
CA LEU A 75 6.27 23.68 7.49
C LEU A 75 5.74 23.27 8.86
N TYR A 76 6.50 23.43 9.94
CA TYR A 76 6.10 23.02 11.30
C TYR A 76 5.22 24.03 12.06
N VAL A 77 4.95 25.20 11.48
CA VAL A 77 4.28 26.33 12.17
C VAL A 77 2.87 25.98 12.64
N ASN A 78 2.16 25.07 11.96
CA ASN A 78 0.84 24.64 12.40
C ASN A 78 0.69 23.10 12.36
N PRO A 79 0.95 22.39 13.47
CA PRO A 79 0.79 20.94 13.52
C PRO A 79 -0.68 20.49 13.39
N LEU A 80 -1.66 21.40 13.56
CA LEU A 80 -3.10 21.12 13.39
C LEU A 80 -3.59 21.34 11.95
N ARG A 81 -2.79 22.03 11.13
CA ARG A 81 -2.94 22.19 9.68
C ARG A 81 -1.56 21.99 9.06
N PRO A 82 -1.10 20.74 8.96
CA PRO A 82 0.27 20.47 8.54
C PRO A 82 0.51 21.14 7.19
N SER A 83 1.35 22.19 7.16
CA SER A 83 1.72 22.90 5.93
C SER A 83 2.55 22.03 4.97
N TRP A 84 2.87 20.81 5.39
CA TRP A 84 3.58 19.79 4.62
C TRP A 84 2.66 18.71 4.03
N GLY A 85 1.33 18.86 4.09
CA GLY A 85 0.44 17.83 3.56
C GLY A 85 -1.05 18.20 3.58
N GLU A 86 -1.89 17.22 3.29
CA GLU A 86 -3.34 17.36 3.34
C GLU A 86 -3.82 17.50 4.81
N ALA A 87 -4.75 18.43 5.08
CA ALA A 87 -5.30 18.59 6.41
C ALA A 87 -6.03 17.31 6.86
N TYR A 88 -5.77 16.83 8.08
CA TYR A 88 -6.39 15.60 8.60
C TYR A 88 -7.92 15.63 8.59
N ARG A 89 -8.53 16.81 8.75
CA ARG A 89 -10.00 16.97 8.62
C ARG A 89 -10.48 16.73 7.18
N THR A 90 -9.69 17.08 6.18
CA THR A 90 -9.99 16.80 4.77
C THR A 90 -9.91 15.29 4.51
N ILE A 91 -8.86 14.64 5.01
CA ILE A 91 -8.70 13.17 4.95
C ILE A 91 -9.89 12.47 5.63
N ALA A 92 -10.23 12.87 6.86
CA ALA A 92 -11.35 12.32 7.60
C ALA A 92 -12.67 12.50 6.83
N LYS A 93 -12.89 13.68 6.24
CA LYS A 93 -14.08 13.97 5.44
C LYS A 93 -14.16 13.05 4.21
N ARG A 94 -13.12 12.98 3.38
CA ARG A 94 -13.16 12.17 2.15
C ARG A 94 -13.28 10.68 2.42
N MET A 95 -12.65 10.18 3.49
CA MET A 95 -12.80 8.78 3.92
C MET A 95 -14.23 8.51 4.41
N ALA A 96 -14.82 9.42 5.20
CA ALA A 96 -16.21 9.29 5.63
C ALA A 96 -17.18 9.32 4.45
N ASP A 97 -16.92 10.15 3.43
CA ASP A 97 -17.73 10.21 2.22
C ASP A 97 -17.59 8.93 1.38
N ALA A 98 -16.40 8.34 1.29
CA ALA A 98 -16.16 7.06 0.61
C ALA A 98 -16.93 5.92 1.29
N VAL A 99 -16.81 5.79 2.62
CA VAL A 99 -17.56 4.81 3.41
C VAL A 99 -19.07 5.00 3.23
N ARG A 100 -19.59 6.23 3.39
CA ARG A 100 -21.03 6.49 3.27
C ARG A 100 -21.59 6.21 1.88
N SER A 101 -20.82 6.39 0.82
CA SER A 101 -21.27 6.16 -0.55
C SER A 101 -21.43 4.69 -0.90
N VAL A 102 -20.77 3.79 -0.16
CA VAL A 102 -20.86 2.36 -0.40
C VAL A 102 -21.86 1.67 0.52
N LEU A 103 -22.23 2.27 1.65
CA LEU A 103 -23.25 1.71 2.54
C LEU A 103 -24.61 1.60 1.81
N PRO A 104 -25.23 0.41 1.77
CA PRO A 104 -26.56 0.23 1.20
C PRO A 104 -27.63 0.99 2.01
N ASP A 105 -28.76 1.28 1.37
CA ASP A 105 -29.89 1.97 1.98
C ASP A 105 -30.91 1.00 2.60
N ASP A 106 -30.89 -0.26 2.19
CA ASP A 106 -31.73 -1.37 2.62
C ASP A 106 -31.01 -2.33 3.59
N GLU A 107 -31.75 -3.36 4.03
CA GLU A 107 -31.23 -4.40 4.94
C GLU A 107 -30.58 -5.58 4.21
N ASP A 108 -30.61 -5.58 2.87
CA ASP A 108 -29.89 -6.55 2.04
C ASP A 108 -28.39 -6.26 2.17
N GLY A 109 -27.80 -6.98 3.12
CA GLY A 109 -26.47 -6.76 3.64
C GLY A 109 -25.38 -7.47 2.85
N GLY A 110 -24.15 -7.12 3.20
CA GLY A 110 -22.93 -7.69 2.68
C GLY A 110 -21.74 -6.84 3.13
N GLU A 111 -20.56 -7.42 3.10
CA GLU A 111 -19.32 -6.76 3.49
C GLU A 111 -18.65 -6.09 2.30
N ILE A 112 -18.04 -4.93 2.54
CA ILE A 112 -17.42 -4.11 1.50
C ILE A 112 -15.97 -3.89 1.89
N VAL A 113 -15.05 -4.34 1.05
CA VAL A 113 -13.62 -4.16 1.27
C VAL A 113 -13.17 -2.88 0.58
N LEU A 114 -12.70 -1.92 1.38
CA LEU A 114 -12.07 -0.69 0.90
C LEU A 114 -10.55 -0.78 1.09
N VAL A 115 -9.78 -0.78 0.00
CA VAL A 115 -8.32 -0.82 0.04
C VAL A 115 -7.74 0.58 -0.07
N SER A 116 -7.18 1.07 1.04
CA SER A 116 -6.61 2.41 1.17
C SER A 116 -5.18 2.33 1.72
N HIS A 117 -4.69 3.41 2.33
CA HIS A 117 -3.31 3.55 2.79
C HIS A 117 -3.25 3.92 4.27
N GLN A 118 -2.05 3.87 4.83
CA GLN A 118 -1.83 3.90 6.27
C GLN A 118 -2.46 5.13 6.94
N LEU A 119 -2.19 6.35 6.42
CA LEU A 119 -2.68 7.58 7.05
C LEU A 119 -4.22 7.72 6.94
N PRO A 120 -4.86 7.58 5.77
CA PRO A 120 -6.32 7.62 5.66
C PRO A 120 -7.04 6.61 6.55
N ILE A 121 -6.55 5.36 6.64
CA ILE A 121 -7.10 4.33 7.51
C ILE A 121 -6.98 4.77 8.98
N TRP A 122 -5.79 5.21 9.40
CA TRP A 122 -5.57 5.66 10.78
C TRP A 122 -6.41 6.89 11.17
N ILE A 123 -6.52 7.87 10.28
CA ILE A 123 -7.37 9.05 10.50
C ILE A 123 -8.85 8.66 10.61
N THR A 124 -9.30 7.70 9.81
CA THR A 124 -10.66 7.15 9.89
C THR A 124 -10.88 6.52 11.26
N ARG A 125 -9.95 5.69 11.73
CA ARG A 125 -9.99 5.07 13.05
C ARG A 125 -10.04 6.09 14.19
N LEU A 126 -9.14 7.07 14.21
CA LEU A 126 -9.14 8.14 15.22
C LEU A 126 -10.47 8.91 15.25
N THR A 127 -11.06 9.15 14.07
CA THR A 127 -12.35 9.82 13.95
C THR A 127 -13.47 9.00 14.58
N VAL A 128 -13.51 7.69 14.30
CA VAL A 128 -14.50 6.75 14.87
C VAL A 128 -14.35 6.64 16.38
N GLU A 129 -13.12 6.51 16.89
CA GLU A 129 -12.80 6.44 18.32
C GLU A 129 -12.93 7.80 19.04
N ARG A 130 -13.26 8.89 18.32
CA ARG A 130 -13.33 10.26 18.84
C ARG A 130 -12.04 10.74 19.52
N ARG A 131 -10.90 10.32 18.98
CA ARG A 131 -9.56 10.71 19.45
C ARG A 131 -9.05 11.95 18.69
N PRO A 132 -8.10 12.70 19.26
CA PRO A 132 -7.45 13.80 18.56
C PRO A 132 -6.81 13.34 17.25
N LEU A 133 -7.07 14.07 16.15
CA LEU A 133 -6.48 13.76 14.84
C LEU A 133 -4.97 14.03 14.79
N ALA A 134 -4.48 14.97 15.60
CA ALA A 134 -3.05 15.16 15.79
C ALA A 134 -2.50 13.98 16.61
N HIS A 135 -1.52 13.27 16.05
CA HIS A 135 -1.00 12.03 16.62
C HIS A 135 0.49 11.87 16.32
N ASP A 136 1.14 10.99 17.08
CA ASP A 136 2.48 10.51 16.78
C ASP A 136 2.40 9.41 15.71
N PRO A 137 3.03 9.58 14.53
CA PRO A 137 3.01 8.57 13.47
C PRO A 137 3.53 7.19 13.88
N ARG A 138 4.41 7.12 14.89
CA ARG A 138 4.99 5.86 15.39
C ARG A 138 3.99 5.00 16.16
N ARG A 139 2.86 5.59 16.57
CA ARG A 139 1.81 4.93 17.37
C ARG A 139 0.61 4.49 16.54
N ARG A 140 0.76 4.44 15.21
CA ARG A 140 -0.30 4.01 14.29
C ARG A 140 -0.44 2.48 14.34
N GLU A 141 -1.62 2.01 14.68
CA GLU A 141 -2.00 0.60 14.55
C GLU A 141 -2.68 0.41 13.19
N CYS A 142 -1.87 0.05 12.21
CA CYS A 142 -2.23 -0.15 10.81
C CYS A 142 -1.10 -0.93 10.11
N ALA A 143 -0.89 -2.19 10.52
CA ALA A 143 0.08 -3.08 9.90
C ALA A 143 -0.23 -3.38 8.42
N LEU A 144 0.78 -3.79 7.66
CA LEU A 144 0.60 -4.22 6.27
C LEU A 144 -0.41 -5.36 6.19
N ALA A 145 -1.38 -5.23 5.28
CA ALA A 145 -2.44 -6.22 5.09
C ALA A 145 -3.24 -6.53 6.38
N SER A 146 -3.39 -5.53 7.27
CA SER A 146 -4.35 -5.55 8.37
C SER A 146 -5.74 -5.09 7.93
N LEU A 147 -6.75 -5.47 8.72
CA LEU A 147 -8.16 -5.13 8.51
C LEU A 147 -8.64 -4.26 9.67
N THR A 148 -9.19 -3.08 9.35
CA THR A 148 -9.98 -2.27 10.31
C THR A 148 -11.43 -2.34 9.86
N SER A 149 -12.23 -3.11 10.59
CA SER A 149 -13.63 -3.38 10.21
C SER A 149 -14.56 -2.43 10.93
N LEU A 150 -15.38 -1.69 10.17
CA LEU A 150 -16.42 -0.81 10.71
C LEU A 150 -17.76 -1.53 10.66
N HIS A 151 -18.39 -1.73 11.82
CA HIS A 151 -19.63 -2.49 11.95
C HIS A 151 -20.83 -1.57 11.87
N PHE A 152 -21.74 -1.81 10.92
CA PHE A 152 -22.92 -0.99 10.70
C PHE A 152 -24.21 -1.77 10.94
N GLN A 153 -25.20 -1.10 11.53
CA GLN A 153 -26.60 -1.50 11.48
C GLN A 153 -27.33 -0.46 10.63
N ARG A 154 -27.75 -0.84 9.42
CA ARG A 154 -28.17 0.09 8.37
C ARG A 154 -27.08 1.14 8.14
N ARG A 155 -27.38 2.43 8.25
CA ARG A 155 -26.41 3.53 8.09
C ARG A 155 -25.78 4.00 9.40
N ARG A 156 -26.01 3.28 10.51
CA ARG A 156 -25.48 3.64 11.83
C ARG A 156 -24.26 2.78 12.17
N LEU A 157 -23.12 3.43 12.43
CA LEU A 157 -21.94 2.77 12.97
C LEU A 157 -22.21 2.31 14.41
N VAL A 158 -22.04 1.01 14.66
CA VAL A 158 -22.29 0.37 15.97
C VAL A 158 -21.03 -0.21 16.61
N GLY A 159 -19.95 -0.39 15.85
CA GLY A 159 -18.69 -0.91 16.39
C GLY A 159 -17.53 -0.82 15.41
N MET A 160 -16.36 -1.22 15.89
CA MET A 160 -15.16 -1.37 15.07
C MET A 160 -14.28 -2.49 15.65
N THR A 161 -13.66 -3.29 14.79
CA THR A 161 -12.65 -4.29 15.16
C THR A 161 -11.38 -4.11 14.34
N TYR A 162 -10.29 -4.70 14.81
CA TYR A 162 -8.98 -4.67 14.15
C TYR A 162 -8.38 -6.07 14.15
N ASP A 163 -7.94 -6.53 12.97
CA ASP A 163 -7.37 -7.86 12.76
C ASP A 163 -6.10 -7.76 11.90
N GLU A 164 -5.14 -8.66 12.13
CA GLU A 164 -3.87 -8.72 11.38
C GLU A 164 -3.68 -10.11 10.74
N PRO A 165 -4.42 -10.46 9.66
CA PRO A 165 -4.33 -11.79 9.05
C PRO A 165 -2.93 -12.15 8.57
N ALA A 166 -2.16 -11.15 8.16
CA ALA A 166 -0.81 -11.31 7.64
C ALA A 166 0.30 -11.18 8.71
N ALA A 167 -0.03 -11.13 10.02
CA ALA A 167 0.93 -10.85 11.09
C ALA A 167 2.19 -11.74 11.05
N ALA A 168 2.03 -13.04 10.74
CA ALA A 168 3.15 -13.98 10.63
C ALA A 168 4.14 -13.60 9.52
N LEU A 169 3.64 -13.11 8.39
CA LEU A 169 4.48 -12.67 7.27
C LEU A 169 5.08 -11.29 7.54
N VAL A 170 4.39 -10.44 8.31
CA VAL A 170 4.83 -9.08 8.67
C VAL A 170 6.04 -9.14 9.60
N ALA A 171 6.10 -10.14 10.49
CA ALA A 171 7.25 -10.35 11.36
C ALA A 171 8.58 -10.54 10.59
N ASP A 172 8.53 -11.11 9.39
CA ASP A 172 9.69 -11.33 8.53
C ASP A 172 9.96 -10.16 7.56
N ALA A 173 9.11 -9.13 7.57
CA ALA A 173 9.19 -7.98 6.67
C ALA A 173 9.94 -6.79 7.29
N GLN A 174 10.27 -5.80 6.45
CA GLN A 174 10.81 -4.52 6.89
C GLN A 174 9.88 -3.35 6.58
N ASP A 175 9.44 -2.64 7.61
CA ASP A 175 8.53 -1.50 7.48
C ASP A 175 9.27 -0.24 7.01
N VAL A 176 8.75 0.39 5.95
CA VAL A 176 9.27 1.66 5.43
C VAL A 176 8.64 2.90 6.08
N THR A 177 7.56 2.72 6.83
CA THR A 177 6.90 3.78 7.61
C THR A 177 6.78 3.36 9.08
N PRO A 178 6.93 4.28 10.06
CA PRO A 178 6.73 3.94 11.46
C PRO A 178 5.29 3.51 11.78
N GLY A 179 5.14 2.61 12.76
CA GLY A 179 3.86 2.09 13.25
C GLY A 179 4.06 1.09 14.40
N THR A 180 2.98 0.46 14.85
CA THR A 180 2.99 -0.54 15.93
C THR A 180 3.03 -1.99 15.42
N SER A 181 3.29 -2.20 14.13
CA SER A 181 3.35 -3.55 13.54
C SER A 181 4.52 -4.36 14.14
N SER A 182 4.47 -5.69 13.97
CA SER A 182 5.55 -6.60 14.37
C SER A 182 6.78 -6.56 13.45
N ALA A 183 6.71 -5.86 12.31
CA ALA A 183 7.82 -5.79 11.36
C ALA A 183 9.02 -5.01 11.92
N ALA A 184 10.22 -5.42 11.54
CA ALA A 184 11.41 -4.63 11.84
C ALA A 184 11.36 -3.31 11.05
N VAL A 185 11.55 -2.17 11.71
CA VAL A 185 11.62 -0.88 11.01
C VAL A 185 12.86 -0.88 10.09
N ASN A 186 12.66 -0.62 8.80
CA ASN A 186 13.76 -0.50 7.84
C ASN A 186 14.61 0.75 8.16
N THR A 187 15.75 0.54 8.79
CA THR A 187 16.69 1.60 9.19
C THR A 187 17.59 2.09 8.04
N GLY A 188 17.45 1.55 6.82
CA GLY A 188 18.16 2.03 5.63
C GLY A 188 19.64 1.68 5.56
N GLY A 189 20.14 0.79 6.43
CA GLY A 189 21.50 0.27 6.32
C GLY A 189 21.66 -0.57 5.06
N THR A 190 22.70 -0.31 4.27
CA THR A 190 23.18 -1.25 3.25
C THR A 190 23.36 -2.61 3.91
N PRO A 191 22.83 -3.72 3.35
CA PRO A 191 23.02 -5.03 3.96
C PRO A 191 24.52 -5.28 4.06
N ALA A 192 25.01 -5.40 5.29
CA ALA A 192 26.41 -5.72 5.54
C ALA A 192 26.67 -7.07 4.87
N GLY A 193 27.49 -7.04 3.80
CA GLY A 193 27.83 -8.20 3.02
C GLY A 193 28.25 -9.35 3.94
N GLY A 194 27.45 -10.42 3.92
CA GLY A 194 27.77 -11.66 4.58
C GLY A 194 29.08 -12.17 3.99
N ARG A 195 30.16 -12.10 4.77
CA ARG A 195 31.42 -12.77 4.46
C ARG A 195 31.17 -14.28 4.54
N THR A 196 30.77 -14.89 3.44
CA THR A 196 30.94 -16.33 3.25
C THR A 196 32.44 -16.58 3.04
N ARG A 197 33.06 -17.28 4.00
CA ARG A 197 34.37 -17.91 3.78
C ARG A 197 34.15 -19.03 2.76
N SER A 198 34.36 -18.75 1.48
CA SER A 198 34.46 -19.79 0.46
C SER A 198 35.89 -20.32 0.42
N GLY A 199 36.03 -21.60 0.76
CA GLY A 199 37.27 -22.34 0.61
C GLY A 199 37.67 -22.45 -0.86
N THR A 200 38.98 -22.42 -1.06
CA THR A 200 39.68 -22.58 -2.33
C THR A 200 39.24 -23.83 -3.09
N ARG A 201 38.69 -23.67 -4.29
CA ARG A 201 38.80 -24.65 -5.37
C ARG A 201 39.06 -23.88 -6.66
N GLU A 202 40.28 -24.00 -7.16
CA GLU A 202 40.65 -23.54 -8.49
C GLU A 202 39.87 -24.32 -9.56
N HIS A 203 39.39 -23.61 -10.57
CA HIS A 203 38.85 -24.18 -11.81
C HIS A 203 39.53 -23.49 -13.01
N PRO A 204 39.89 -24.24 -14.06
CA PRO A 204 40.83 -23.79 -15.09
C PRO A 204 40.16 -22.81 -16.09
N PRO A 205 40.95 -21.98 -16.82
CA PRO A 205 40.41 -20.93 -17.66
C PRO A 205 39.74 -21.47 -18.93
N LEU A 206 38.62 -20.86 -19.30
CA LEU A 206 37.90 -21.10 -20.56
C LEU A 206 38.66 -20.50 -21.77
N PRO A 207 38.57 -21.12 -22.96
CA PRO A 207 39.24 -20.65 -24.16
C PRO A 207 38.58 -19.40 -24.75
N ARG A 208 39.40 -18.55 -25.38
CA ARG A 208 38.98 -17.29 -26.03
C ARG A 208 38.37 -17.58 -27.40
N GLU A 209 37.14 -17.13 -27.63
CA GLU A 209 36.54 -17.11 -28.97
C GLU A 209 36.98 -15.87 -29.76
N THR A 210 37.40 -16.10 -31.00
CA THR A 210 37.77 -15.07 -32.00
C THR A 210 36.54 -14.62 -32.81
N PRO A 211 36.47 -13.34 -33.24
CA PRO A 211 35.31 -12.81 -33.96
C PRO A 211 35.32 -13.16 -35.46
N THR A 212 34.15 -13.48 -36.03
CA THR A 212 33.92 -13.72 -37.46
C THR A 212 33.04 -12.60 -38.07
N PRO A 213 33.28 -12.13 -39.31
CA PRO A 213 32.76 -10.85 -39.85
C PRO A 213 31.38 -10.95 -40.55
N PRO A 214 30.75 -9.81 -40.90
CA PRO A 214 29.35 -9.76 -41.37
C PRO A 214 29.18 -10.14 -42.85
N THR A 215 28.00 -10.65 -43.21
CA THR A 215 27.58 -10.85 -44.61
C THR A 215 26.23 -10.19 -44.86
N ALA A 216 26.14 -9.54 -46.02
CA ALA A 216 25.06 -8.68 -46.47
C ALA A 216 23.96 -9.41 -47.25
N ALA A 217 22.76 -8.82 -47.18
CA ALA A 217 21.70 -8.70 -48.19
C ALA A 217 21.12 -9.95 -48.89
N SER A 218 19.79 -10.07 -48.80
CA SER A 218 18.93 -10.15 -49.99
C SER A 218 17.52 -9.63 -49.67
N ALA A 219 17.16 -8.51 -50.27
CA ALA A 219 15.78 -8.09 -50.49
C ALA A 219 15.22 -8.87 -51.68
N LEU A 220 13.95 -9.29 -51.61
CA LEU A 220 13.07 -9.44 -52.76
C LEU A 220 11.61 -9.29 -52.29
N ASP A 221 10.91 -8.45 -53.05
CA ASP A 221 9.50 -8.08 -53.04
C ASP A 221 8.54 -9.28 -53.25
N ASP A 222 7.28 -9.14 -52.84
CA ASP A 222 6.17 -8.94 -53.80
C ASP A 222 4.77 -8.86 -53.12
N ASP A 223 4.14 -7.71 -53.38
CA ASP A 223 2.76 -7.39 -53.71
C ASP A 223 1.49 -8.04 -53.08
N HIS A 224 0.66 -7.11 -52.57
CA HIS A 224 -0.79 -6.90 -52.84
C HIS A 224 -1.61 -8.00 -53.55
N VAL A 225 -2.79 -8.32 -52.98
CA VAL A 225 -4.11 -8.19 -53.67
C VAL A 225 -5.23 -8.04 -52.61
N ALA A 226 -6.05 -7.02 -52.83
CA ALA A 226 -7.37 -6.80 -52.23
C ALA A 226 -8.48 -7.22 -53.22
N ASP A 227 -9.59 -7.75 -52.70
CA ASP A 227 -10.99 -7.69 -53.22
C ASP A 227 -11.79 -8.78 -52.46
N ALA A 228 -13.04 -8.61 -52.03
CA ALA A 228 -14.11 -7.69 -52.43
C ALA A 228 -15.06 -7.37 -51.26
#